data_AF-A0ABD3EWA9-F1
#
_entry.id   AF-A0ABD3EWA9-F1
#
_cell.length_a   1.000
_cell.length_b   1.000
_cell.length_c   1.000
_cell.angle_alpha   90.00
_cell.angle_beta   90.00
_cell.angle_gamma   90.00
#
_symmetry.space_group_name_H-M   'P 1'
#
loop_
_entity.id
_entity.type
_entity.pdbx_description
1 polymer ?
#
loop_
_entity_poly.entity_id
_entity_poly.type
_entity_poly.pdbx_seq_one_letter_code
_entity_poly.pdbx_strand_id
1 'polypeptide(L)'
;MALTHRKPTEGLECMATMDDITEEEGNYCEYQTTPSGLWHPALFCADVVEQLLASQFHTYMKKVQEADCKAELRRLVAKGPPVWIEDKHALPVPEGDTHIIKVWFAKDDEERIAKVDGAVEGEALETLWKELRQLMDAMEEDKEEVR
;
A
#
# COMPACT_ATOMS: atom_id res chain seq x y z
N MET A 1 -13.55 -12.91 -4.37
CA MET A 1 -12.43 -13.22 -5.27
C MET A 1 -12.91 -13.92 -6.52
N ALA A 2 -12.33 -13.58 -7.67
CA ALA A 2 -12.78 -14.02 -8.99
C ALA A 2 -11.60 -14.06 -9.99
N LEU A 3 -11.78 -14.76 -11.11
CA LEU A 3 -10.86 -14.66 -12.25
C LEU A 3 -11.22 -13.52 -13.21
N THR A 4 -12.39 -12.91 -13.02
CA THR A 4 -12.94 -11.84 -13.87
C THR A 4 -13.55 -10.75 -13.00
N HIS A 5 -13.56 -9.52 -13.51
CA HIS A 5 -14.11 -8.38 -12.79
C HIS A 5 -15.59 -8.53 -12.46
N ARG A 6 -15.98 -7.99 -11.31
CA ARG A 6 -17.36 -8.00 -10.80
C ARG A 6 -17.83 -6.58 -10.50
N LYS A 7 -19.14 -6.48 -10.34
CA LYS A 7 -19.83 -5.26 -9.89
C LYS A 7 -19.69 -5.12 -8.37
N PRO A 8 -19.70 -3.89 -7.82
CA PRO A 8 -19.67 -3.68 -6.39
C PRO A 8 -20.93 -4.27 -5.74
N THR A 9 -20.81 -4.65 -4.47
CA THR A 9 -21.96 -5.09 -3.67
C THR A 9 -22.88 -3.89 -3.40
N GLU A 10 -24.20 -4.11 -3.40
CA GLU A 10 -25.16 -3.07 -3.04
C GLU A 10 -24.91 -2.55 -1.61
N GLY A 11 -24.91 -1.23 -1.44
CA GLY A 11 -24.62 -0.57 -0.15
C GLY A 11 -23.15 -0.60 0.27
N LEU A 12 -22.22 -0.81 -0.67
CA LEU A 12 -20.79 -0.67 -0.39
C LEU A 12 -20.43 0.81 -0.24
N GLU A 13 -19.69 1.15 0.82
CA GLU A 13 -19.21 2.51 1.08
C GLU A 13 -17.68 2.52 1.13
N CYS A 14 -17.08 3.63 0.71
CA CYS A 14 -15.66 3.85 0.79
C CYS A 14 -15.20 3.97 2.24
N MET A 15 -14.30 3.09 2.68
CA MET A 15 -13.79 3.13 4.06
C MET A 15 -13.00 4.40 4.43
N ALA A 16 -12.56 5.18 3.44
CA ALA A 16 -11.80 6.42 3.68
C ALA A 16 -12.69 7.66 3.70
N THR A 17 -13.66 7.77 2.78
CA THR A 17 -14.49 8.97 2.62
C THR A 17 -15.93 8.79 3.11
N MET A 18 -16.38 7.54 3.31
CA MET A 18 -17.77 7.15 3.58
C MET A 18 -18.72 7.46 2.42
N ASP A 19 -18.20 7.72 1.22
CA ASP A 19 -19.03 7.90 0.02
C ASP A 19 -19.47 6.54 -0.53
N ASP A 20 -20.66 6.50 -1.15
CA ASP A 20 -21.20 5.30 -1.77
C ASP A 20 -20.31 4.82 -2.93
N ILE A 21 -20.03 3.52 -2.98
CA ILE A 21 -19.34 2.87 -4.09
C ILE A 21 -20.39 2.14 -4.93
N THR A 22 -20.71 2.68 -6.10
CA THR A 22 -21.80 2.18 -6.94
C THR A 22 -21.36 1.89 -8.36
N GLU A 23 -22.11 1.02 -9.05
CA GLU A 23 -21.91 0.79 -10.48
C GLU A 23 -22.25 2.04 -11.30
N GLU A 24 -23.28 2.79 -10.91
CA GLU A 24 -23.76 3.98 -11.64
C GLU A 24 -22.71 5.09 -11.68
N GLU A 25 -21.99 5.28 -10.57
CA GLU A 25 -20.91 6.26 -10.50
C GLU A 25 -19.58 5.74 -11.08
N GLY A 26 -19.46 4.43 -11.33
CA GLY A 26 -18.25 3.81 -11.85
C GLY A 26 -17.03 4.01 -10.93
N ASN A 27 -17.24 4.35 -9.66
CA ASN A 27 -16.22 4.78 -8.71
C ASN A 27 -15.61 3.60 -7.93
N TYR A 28 -15.82 2.37 -8.38
CA TYR A 28 -15.27 1.16 -7.77
C TYR A 28 -14.02 0.66 -8.50
N CYS A 29 -13.21 -0.11 -7.80
CA CYS A 29 -12.03 -0.76 -8.36
C CYS A 29 -11.83 -2.14 -7.75
N GLU A 30 -11.05 -2.95 -8.46
CA GLU A 30 -10.62 -4.26 -7.99
C GLU A 30 -9.10 -4.36 -8.00
N TYR A 31 -8.55 -5.25 -7.19
CA TYR A 31 -7.12 -5.48 -7.13
C TYR A 31 -6.79 -6.96 -7.29
N GLN A 32 -5.67 -7.24 -7.96
CA GLN A 32 -5.20 -8.60 -8.20
C GLN A 32 -4.04 -8.93 -7.28
N THR A 33 -4.09 -10.08 -6.62
CA THR A 33 -3.04 -10.56 -5.72
C THR A 33 -2.22 -11.70 -6.35
N THR A 34 -1.01 -11.92 -5.83
CA THR A 34 -0.08 -12.97 -6.31
C THR A 34 0.39 -13.87 -5.15
N PRO A 35 0.53 -15.19 -5.35
CA PRO A 35 0.52 -15.94 -6.60
C PRO A 35 -0.86 -16.41 -7.10
N SER A 36 -1.95 -16.20 -6.34
CA SER A 36 -3.28 -16.71 -6.73
C SER A 36 -3.80 -16.15 -8.07
N GLY A 37 -3.43 -14.92 -8.41
CA GLY A 37 -3.92 -14.22 -9.61
C GLY A 37 -5.40 -13.85 -9.52
N LEU A 38 -5.97 -13.87 -8.32
CA LEU A 38 -7.38 -13.59 -8.10
C LEU A 38 -7.63 -12.09 -7.99
N TRP A 39 -8.77 -11.65 -8.52
CA TRP A 39 -9.29 -10.29 -8.39
C TRP A 39 -10.18 -10.18 -7.16
N HIS A 40 -10.00 -9.10 -6.41
CA HIS A 40 -10.67 -8.79 -5.16
C HIS A 40 -11.29 -7.39 -5.24
N PRO A 41 -12.53 -7.21 -4.75
CA PRO A 41 -13.12 -5.87 -4.67
C PRO A 41 -12.37 -5.02 -3.65
N ALA A 42 -12.02 -3.78 -4.00
CA ALA A 42 -11.51 -2.81 -3.06
C ALA A 42 -12.65 -2.26 -2.19
N LEU A 43 -12.35 -1.96 -0.93
CA LEU A 43 -13.27 -1.23 -0.04
C LEU A 43 -12.98 0.29 -0.05
N PHE A 44 -12.11 0.74 -0.95
CA PHE A 44 -11.87 2.13 -1.28
C PHE A 44 -12.44 2.44 -2.66
N CYS A 45 -12.93 3.67 -2.85
CA CYS A 45 -13.31 4.14 -4.17
C CYS A 45 -12.05 4.36 -5.03
N ALA A 46 -12.25 4.38 -6.34
CA ALA A 46 -11.20 4.49 -7.34
C ALA A 46 -10.22 5.64 -7.05
N ASP A 47 -10.74 6.82 -6.70
CA ASP A 47 -9.93 8.02 -6.47
C ASP A 47 -9.04 7.89 -5.23
N VAL A 48 -9.52 7.23 -4.18
CA VAL A 48 -8.72 6.96 -2.98
C VAL A 48 -7.60 5.97 -3.30
N VAL A 49 -7.85 4.96 -4.14
CA VAL A 49 -6.81 4.02 -4.56
C VAL A 49 -5.77 4.69 -5.47
N GLU A 50 -6.19 5.58 -6.37
CA GLU A 50 -5.27 6.41 -7.16
C GLU A 50 -4.41 7.33 -6.29
N GLN A 51 -5.02 7.96 -5.29
CA GLN A 51 -4.28 8.77 -4.32
C GLN A 51 -3.29 7.91 -3.51
N LEU A 52 -3.67 6.69 -3.15
CA LEU A 52 -2.79 5.77 -2.43
C LEU A 52 -1.58 5.36 -3.28
N LEU A 53 -1.82 5.04 -4.56
CA LEU A 53 -0.75 4.78 -5.54
C LEU A 53 0.23 5.95 -5.61
N ALA A 54 -0.26 7.19 -5.64
CA ALA A 54 0.57 8.38 -5.77
C ALA A 54 1.26 8.84 -4.47
N SER A 55 0.77 8.47 -3.29
CA SER A 55 1.21 9.09 -2.02
C SER A 55 1.78 8.12 -0.98
N GLN A 56 1.57 6.81 -1.11
CA GLN A 56 1.96 5.84 -0.08
C GLN A 56 3.47 5.85 0.17
N PHE A 57 4.30 5.83 -0.89
CA PHE A 57 5.76 5.87 -0.77
C PHE A 57 6.25 7.21 -0.20
N HIS A 58 5.75 8.32 -0.71
CA HIS A 58 6.14 9.66 -0.23
C HIS A 58 5.77 9.86 1.24
N THR A 59 4.60 9.35 1.65
CA THR A 59 4.16 9.35 3.04
C THR A 59 5.07 8.48 3.90
N TYR A 60 5.48 7.31 3.41
CA TYR A 60 6.46 6.47 4.09
C TYR A 60 7.78 7.20 4.30
N MET A 61 8.35 7.78 3.24
CA MET A 61 9.62 8.52 3.30
C MET A 61 9.53 9.71 4.26
N LYS A 62 8.43 10.47 4.22
CA LYS A 62 8.19 11.56 5.15
C LYS A 62 8.13 11.07 6.60
N LYS A 63 7.41 9.98 6.88
CA LYS A 63 7.33 9.40 8.22
C LYS A 63 8.69 8.90 8.71
N VAL A 64 9.51 8.33 7.85
CA VAL A 64 10.88 7.94 8.20
C VAL A 64 11.73 9.15 8.56
N GLN A 65 11.65 10.23 7.78
CA GLN A 65 12.42 11.46 8.02
C GLN A 65 11.96 12.23 9.26
N GLU A 66 10.66 12.22 9.54
CA GLU A 66 10.04 12.91 10.67
C GLU A 66 9.88 12.02 11.91
N ALA A 67 10.27 10.74 11.85
CA ALA A 67 10.13 9.81 12.98
C ALA A 67 10.93 10.30 14.19
N ASP A 68 10.21 10.84 15.17
CA ASP A 68 10.76 11.32 16.44
C ASP A 68 10.86 10.19 17.49
N CYS A 69 10.18 9.07 17.24
CA CYS A 69 10.06 7.95 18.16
C CYS A 69 10.70 6.66 17.60
N LYS A 70 11.63 6.08 18.37
CA LYS A 70 12.31 4.80 18.05
C LYS A 70 11.33 3.65 17.78
N ALA A 71 10.21 3.60 18.50
CA ALA A 71 9.21 2.55 18.31
C ALA A 71 8.47 2.71 16.96
N GLU A 72 8.26 3.94 16.50
CA GLU A 72 7.70 4.22 15.18
C GLU A 72 8.70 3.88 14.08
N LEU A 73 9.95 4.35 14.19
CA LEU A 73 10.99 4.04 13.22
C LEU A 73 11.21 2.52 13.11
N ARG A 74 11.31 1.78 14.21
CA ARG A 74 11.46 0.31 14.19
C ARG A 74 10.32 -0.37 13.44
N ARG A 75 9.08 0.10 13.59
CA ARG A 75 7.92 -0.45 12.86
C ARG A 75 8.00 -0.13 11.37
N LEU A 76 8.40 1.10 11.01
CA LEU A 76 8.58 1.52 9.62
C LEU A 76 9.71 0.76 8.91
N VAL A 77 10.85 0.57 9.59
CA VAL A 77 12.00 -0.17 9.05
C VAL A 77 11.73 -1.67 8.99
N ALA A 78 11.01 -2.24 9.96
CA ALA A 78 10.59 -3.64 9.92
C ALA A 78 9.63 -3.93 8.77
N LYS A 79 8.75 -2.98 8.44
CA LYS A 79 7.87 -3.05 7.29
C LYS A 79 8.62 -2.87 5.97
N GLY A 80 9.64 -2.02 5.98
CA GLY A 80 10.41 -1.66 4.80
C GLY A 80 9.66 -0.66 3.91
N PRO A 81 10.36 -0.06 2.93
CA PRO A 81 9.74 0.85 1.98
C PRO A 81 8.74 0.11 1.08
N PRO A 82 7.53 0.65 0.89
CA PRO A 82 6.48 0.00 0.12
C PRO A 82 6.80 0.04 -1.38
N VAL A 83 6.65 -1.11 -2.05
CA VAL A 83 6.77 -1.21 -3.52
C VAL A 83 5.38 -1.25 -4.17
N TRP A 84 4.44 -1.93 -3.54
CA TRP A 84 3.08 -2.13 -3.99
C TRP A 84 2.12 -1.46 -3.04
N ILE A 85 0.93 -1.07 -3.52
CA ILE A 85 -0.12 -0.62 -2.62
C ILE A 85 -0.49 -1.73 -1.65
N GLU A 86 -0.71 -1.32 -0.41
CA GLU A 86 -1.19 -2.18 0.65
C GLU A 86 -2.10 -1.38 1.57
N ASP A 87 -3.20 -1.99 1.98
CA ASP A 87 -4.02 -1.52 3.09
C ASP A 87 -4.64 -2.72 3.79
N LYS A 88 -4.42 -2.85 5.10
CA LYS A 88 -4.86 -4.02 5.86
C LYS A 88 -6.39 -4.16 5.89
N HIS A 89 -7.10 -3.04 5.80
CA HIS A 89 -8.53 -2.98 5.98
C HIS A 89 -9.24 -2.93 4.64
N ALA A 90 -8.81 -2.04 3.75
CA ALA A 90 -9.49 -1.79 2.48
C ALA A 90 -8.99 -2.66 1.32
N LEU A 91 -7.75 -3.14 1.40
CA LEU A 91 -7.10 -3.98 0.37
C LEU A 91 -6.47 -5.24 0.99
N PRO A 92 -7.27 -6.08 1.71
CA PRO A 92 -6.75 -7.22 2.43
C PRO A 92 -6.17 -8.29 1.48
N VAL A 93 -4.88 -8.59 1.65
CA VAL A 93 -4.22 -9.70 0.94
C VAL A 93 -4.57 -11.03 1.63
N PRO A 94 -5.14 -12.03 0.91
CA PRO A 94 -5.49 -13.33 1.49
C PRO A 94 -4.28 -14.11 2.01
N GLU A 95 -4.53 -15.02 2.95
CA GLU A 95 -3.50 -15.94 3.46
C GLU A 95 -3.03 -16.88 2.33
N GLY A 96 -1.76 -16.77 1.96
CA GLY A 96 -1.16 -17.49 0.82
C GLY A 96 -0.72 -16.58 -0.33
N ASP A 97 -1.28 -15.36 -0.40
CA ASP A 97 -0.80 -14.31 -1.29
C ASP A 97 0.19 -13.40 -0.57
N THR A 98 1.04 -12.75 -1.37
CA THR A 98 2.18 -11.97 -0.88
C THR A 98 1.96 -10.47 -1.04
N HIS A 99 1.46 -10.03 -2.19
CA HIS A 99 1.23 -8.61 -2.49
C HIS A 99 0.22 -8.43 -3.62
N ILE A 100 -0.18 -7.17 -3.83
CA ILE A 100 -1.05 -6.73 -4.91
C ILE A 100 -0.18 -6.39 -6.12
N ILE A 101 -0.52 -6.95 -7.29
CA ILE A 101 0.25 -6.75 -8.52
C ILE A 101 -0.42 -5.79 -9.51
N LYS A 102 -1.76 -5.74 -9.49
CA LYS A 102 -2.54 -4.89 -10.40
C LYS A 102 -3.78 -4.33 -9.71
N VAL A 103 -4.27 -3.22 -10.26
CA VAL A 103 -5.54 -2.59 -9.91
C VAL A 103 -6.31 -2.36 -11.20
N TRP A 104 -7.57 -2.73 -11.24
CA TRP A 104 -8.47 -2.44 -12.34
C TRP A 104 -9.50 -1.40 -11.90
N PHE A 105 -9.73 -0.41 -12.75
CA PHE A 105 -10.62 0.71 -12.48
C PHE A 105 -11.87 0.62 -13.35
N ALA A 106 -13.06 0.63 -12.73
CA ALA A 106 -14.30 0.50 -13.48
C ALA A 106 -14.63 1.72 -14.35
N LYS A 107 -14.14 2.91 -13.96
CA LYS A 107 -14.40 4.17 -14.68
C LYS A 107 -13.84 4.21 -16.10
N ASP A 108 -12.73 3.51 -16.34
CA ASP A 108 -12.02 3.50 -17.63
C ASP A 108 -11.80 2.08 -18.19
N ASP A 109 -12.17 1.04 -17.43
CA ASP A 109 -11.97 -0.36 -17.76
C ASP A 109 -10.48 -0.72 -17.98
N GLU A 110 -9.57 -0.01 -17.29
CA GLU A 110 -8.13 -0.20 -17.42
C GLU A 110 -7.50 -0.94 -16.24
N GLU A 111 -6.65 -1.93 -16.55
CA GLU A 111 -5.72 -2.53 -15.59
C GLU A 111 -4.43 -1.71 -15.49
N ARG A 112 -4.10 -1.27 -14.28
CA ARG A 112 -2.86 -0.59 -13.95
C ARG A 112 -2.01 -1.43 -13.01
N ILE A 113 -0.71 -1.23 -13.08
CA ILE A 113 0.24 -1.87 -12.18
C ILE A 113 0.05 -1.27 -10.79
N ALA A 114 -0.02 -2.12 -9.76
CA ALA A 114 -0.26 -1.70 -8.38
C ALA A 114 0.98 -1.07 -7.68
N LYS A 115 2.00 -0.70 -8.45
CA LYS A 115 3.26 -0.18 -7.96
C LYS A 115 3.07 1.29 -7.55
N VAL A 116 3.50 1.64 -6.34
CA VAL A 116 3.37 3.01 -5.83
C VAL A 116 4.37 3.94 -6.51
N ASP A 117 3.98 5.20 -6.67
CA ASP A 117 4.85 6.23 -7.24
C ASP A 117 6.10 6.41 -6.37
N GLY A 118 7.28 6.47 -7.00
CA GLY A 118 8.56 6.56 -6.30
C GLY A 118 9.09 5.25 -5.71
N ALA A 119 8.36 4.12 -5.83
CA ALA A 119 8.86 2.83 -5.36
C ALA A 119 10.19 2.44 -6.03
N VAL A 120 11.21 2.23 -5.19
CA VAL A 120 12.50 1.67 -5.58
C VAL A 120 12.43 0.15 -5.62
N GLU A 121 13.14 -0.46 -6.58
CA GLU A 121 13.19 -1.92 -6.76
C GLU A 121 14.65 -2.39 -6.90
N GLY A 122 14.86 -3.70 -6.64
CA GLY A 122 16.17 -4.33 -6.78
C GLY A 122 17.23 -3.74 -5.82
N GLU A 123 18.41 -3.46 -6.34
CA GLU A 123 19.55 -2.96 -5.54
C GLU A 123 19.26 -1.63 -4.83
N ALA A 124 18.44 -0.76 -5.43
CA ALA A 124 18.07 0.53 -4.82
C ALA A 124 17.18 0.33 -3.59
N LEU A 125 16.29 -0.67 -3.62
CA LEU A 125 15.46 -1.05 -2.49
C LEU A 125 16.31 -1.61 -1.34
N GLU A 126 17.23 -2.52 -1.64
CA GLU A 126 18.13 -3.09 -0.66
C GLU A 126 19.06 -2.04 -0.04
N THR A 127 19.56 -1.11 -0.85
CA THR A 127 20.39 0.01 -0.40
C THR A 127 19.60 0.90 0.55
N LEU A 128 18.41 1.35 0.15
CA LEU A 128 17.54 2.17 1.00
C LEU A 128 17.24 1.43 2.31
N TRP A 129 16.87 0.15 2.26
CA TRP A 129 16.56 -0.61 3.46
C TRP A 129 17.78 -0.77 4.39
N LYS A 130 18.99 -0.92 3.82
CA LYS A 130 20.24 -0.97 4.58
C LYS A 130 20.53 0.37 5.25
N GLU A 131 20.36 1.49 4.54
CA GLU A 131 20.50 2.84 5.10
C GLU A 131 19.50 3.08 6.25
N LEU A 132 18.25 2.64 6.09
CA LEU A 132 17.23 2.73 7.13
C LEU A 132 17.58 1.93 8.39
N ARG A 133 18.14 0.73 8.21
CA ARG A 133 18.62 -0.10 9.33
C ARG A 133 19.81 0.56 10.02
N GLN A 134 20.75 1.13 9.27
CA GLN A 134 21.88 1.86 9.85
C GLN A 134 21.42 3.10 10.62
N LEU A 135 20.43 3.83 10.13
CA LEU A 135 19.84 4.97 10.83
C LEU A 135 19.21 4.53 12.16
N MET A 136 18.49 3.41 12.14
CA MET A 136 17.93 2.80 13.36
C MET A 136 19.04 2.41 14.35
N ASP A 137 20.11 1.76 13.89
CA ASP A 137 21.24 1.32 14.70
C ASP A 137 21.98 2.51 15.34
N ALA A 138 22.23 3.59 14.57
CA ALA A 138 22.84 4.82 15.09
C ALA A 138 22.00 5.47 16.20
N MET A 139 20.68 5.47 16.07
CA MET A 139 19.77 5.91 17.14
C MET A 139 19.76 4.98 18.37
N GLU A 140 20.27 3.74 18.25
CA GLU A 140 20.47 2.84 19.38
C GLU A 140 21.77 3.15 20.13
N GLU A 141 22.87 3.41 19.40
CA GLU A 141 24.20 3.70 19.96
C GLU A 141 24.26 5.04 20.71
N ASP A 142 23.59 6.10 20.21
CA ASP A 142 23.53 7.43 20.86
C ASP A 142 22.96 7.42 22.29
N LYS A 143 22.29 6.33 22.71
CA LYS A 143 21.74 6.18 24.07
C LYS A 143 22.62 5.36 25.00
N GLU A 144 23.57 4.57 24.48
CA GLU A 144 24.47 3.79 25.33
C GLU A 144 25.63 4.62 25.88
N GLU A 145 26.01 5.72 25.21
CA GLU A 145 27.08 6.62 25.69
C GLU A 145 26.66 7.58 26.83
N VAL A 146 25.38 7.62 27.22
CA VAL A 146 24.88 8.49 28.31
C VAL A 146 24.65 7.70 29.62
N ARG A 147 25.44 6.65 29.88
CA ARG A 147 25.30 5.82 31.08
C ARG A 147 26.57 5.66 31.90
#